data_AF-A0A532D067-F1
#
_entry.id   AF-A0A532D067-F1
#
_cell.length_a   1.000
_cell.length_b   1.000
_cell.length_c   1.000
_cell.angle_alpha   90.00
_cell.angle_beta   90.00
_cell.angle_gamma   90.00
#
_symmetry.space_group_name_H-M   'P 1'
#
loop_
_entity.id
_entity.type
_entity.pdbx_description
1 polymer ?
#
loop_
_entity_poly.entity_id
_entity_poly.type
_entity_poly.pdbx_seq_one_letter_code
_entity_poly.pdbx_strand_id
1 'polypeptide(L)' 'MRTPTQITLASELAIQCLSHTKIAAHLGHHRKTIRLWLKGIATDGLAGFLARHAQAKIGTATSPASSCDDQAADLGVTGS' A
#
# COMPACT_ATOMS: atom_id res chain seq x y z
N MET A 1 -15.80 -7.42 -2.32
CA MET A 1 -15.18 -6.08 -2.18
C MET A 1 -13.67 -6.18 -2.33
N ARG A 2 -13.00 -5.17 -2.90
CA ARG A 2 -11.55 -5.17 -3.09
C ARG A 2 -10.82 -4.84 -1.78
N THR A 3 -9.83 -5.63 -1.39
CA THR A 3 -9.05 -5.47 -0.13
C THR A 3 -8.43 -4.07 0.04
N PRO A 4 -7.85 -3.42 -1.00
CA PRO A 4 -7.34 -2.05 -0.87
C PRO A 4 -8.40 -1.07 -0.41
N THR A 5 -9.64 -1.22 -0.89
CA THR A 5 -10.78 -0.38 -0.51
C THR A 5 -11.13 -0.53 0.97
N GLN A 6 -11.00 -1.73 1.54
CA GLN A 6 -11.29 -1.96 2.96
C GLN A 6 -10.17 -1.42 3.88
N ILE A 7 -8.91 -1.45 3.43
CA ILE A 7 -7.78 -0.86 4.16
C ILE A 7 -7.93 0.66 4.22
N THR A 8 -8.25 1.30 3.10
CA THR A 8 -8.52 2.74 3.04
C THR A 8 -9.67 3.11 3.98
N LEU A 9 -10.80 2.38 3.90
CA LEU A 9 -11.95 2.65 4.76
C LEU A 9 -11.64 2.45 6.26
N ALA A 10 -10.81 1.46 6.61
CA ALA A 10 -10.36 1.28 8.00
C ALA A 10 -9.58 2.50 8.51
N SER A 11 -8.74 3.10 7.67
CA SER A 11 -7.99 4.32 7.99
C SER A 11 -8.92 5.51 8.23
N GLU A 12 -9.88 5.72 7.33
CA GLU A 12 -10.86 6.82 7.41
C GLU A 12 -11.72 6.73 8.67
N LEU A 13 -12.17 5.52 9.02
CA LEU A 13 -12.95 5.29 10.24
C LEU A 13 -12.10 5.48 11.51
N ALA A 14 -10.81 5.13 11.47
CA ALA A 14 -9.90 5.38 12.59
C ALA A 14 -9.64 6.88 12.79
N ILE A 15 -9.54 7.66 11.71
CA ILE A 15 -9.44 9.14 11.76
C ILE A 15 -10.69 9.74 12.41
N GLN A 16 -11.86 9.15 12.20
CA GLN A 16 -13.11 9.52 12.86
C GLN A 16 -13.21 9.02 14.32
N CYS A 17 -12.10 8.58 14.93
CA CYS A 17 -12.02 8.07 16.30
C CYS A 17 -12.87 6.82 16.58
N LEU A 18 -13.24 6.03 15.56
CA LEU A 18 -13.90 4.75 15.81
C LEU A 18 -12.93 3.75 16.43
N SER A 19 -13.40 3.05 17.46
CA SER A 19 -12.64 1.96 18.07
C SER A 19 -12.38 0.82 17.07
N HIS A 20 -11.24 0.12 17.22
CA HIS A 20 -10.89 -1.02 16.35
C HIS A 20 -11.96 -2.11 16.33
N THR A 21 -12.72 -2.30 17.42
CA THR A 21 -13.82 -3.28 17.48
C THR A 21 -14.98 -2.87 16.59
N LYS A 22 -15.37 -1.58 16.59
CA LYS A 22 -16.42 -1.05 15.71
C LYS A 22 -16.00 -1.14 14.24
N ILE A 23 -14.76 -0.79 13.92
CA ILE A 23 -14.21 -0.89 12.56
C ILE A 23 -14.19 -2.36 12.09
N ALA A 24 -13.75 -3.29 12.96
CA ALA A 24 -13.72 -4.71 12.67
C ALA A 24 -15.12 -5.27 12.35
N ALA A 25 -16.12 -4.93 13.17
CA ALA A 25 -17.50 -5.31 12.94
C ALA A 25 -18.04 -4.70 11.64
N HIS A 26 -17.77 -3.41 11.38
CA HIS A 26 -18.25 -2.71 10.19
C HIS A 26 -17.65 -3.28 8.89
N LEU A 27 -16.37 -3.68 8.91
CA LEU A 27 -15.68 -4.19 7.73
C LEU A 27 -15.76 -5.72 7.57
N GLY A 28 -16.34 -6.43 8.55
CA GLY A 28 -16.41 -7.89 8.54
C GLY A 28 -15.05 -8.58 8.70
N HIS A 29 -14.12 -7.96 9.44
CA HIS A 29 -12.76 -8.46 9.64
C HIS A 29 -12.45 -8.71 11.11
N HIS A 30 -11.45 -9.54 11.39
CA HIS A 30 -10.96 -9.69 12.76
C HIS A 30 -10.31 -8.39 13.27
N ARG A 31 -10.54 -8.07 14.55
CA ARG A 31 -9.90 -6.94 15.23
C ARG A 31 -8.37 -6.94 15.11
N LYS A 32 -7.74 -8.12 15.09
CA LYS A 32 -6.29 -8.27 14.90
C LYS A 32 -5.84 -7.78 13.52
N THR A 33 -6.61 -8.07 12.47
CA THR A 33 -6.36 -7.59 11.10
C THR A 33 -6.43 -6.07 11.03
N ILE A 34 -7.48 -5.47 11.60
CA ILE A 34 -7.63 -4.01 11.66
C ILE A 34 -6.46 -3.37 12.42
N ARG A 35 -6.07 -3.93 13.57
CA ARG A 35 -4.92 -3.44 14.34
C ARG A 35 -3.62 -3.51 13.52
N LEU A 36 -3.41 -4.57 12.75
CA LEU A 36 -2.22 -4.72 11.90
C LEU A 36 -2.19 -3.67 10.78
N TRP A 37 -3.32 -3.44 10.10
CA TRP A 37 -3.44 -2.42 9.07
C TRP A 37 -3.16 -1.03 9.62
N LEU A 38 -3.84 -0.64 10.70
CA LEU A 38 -3.67 0.69 11.29
C LEU A 38 -2.25 0.92 11.81
N LYS A 39 -1.62 -0.11 12.40
CA LYS A 39 -0.21 -0.03 12.80
C LYS A 39 0.71 0.19 11.60
N GLY A 40 0.49 -0.55 10.52
CA GLY A 40 1.29 -0.39 9.29
C GLY A 40 1.09 0.97 8.61
N ILE A 41 -0.14 1.49 8.61
CA ILE A 41 -0.46 2.84 8.11
C ILE A 41 0.20 3.92 8.98
N ALA A 42 0.24 3.75 10.30
CA ALA A 42 0.91 4.69 11.20
C ALA A 42 2.43 4.74 10.97
N THR A 43 3.05 3.63 10.54
CA THR A 43 4.49 3.58 10.24
C THR A 43 4.83 4.15 8.87
N ASP A 44 4.01 3.90 7.85
CA ASP A 44 4.38 4.13 6.44
C ASP A 44 3.49 5.12 5.69
N GLY A 45 2.45 5.63 6.35
CA GLY A 45 1.33 6.28 5.67
C GLY A 45 0.46 5.30 4.89
N LEU A 46 -0.72 5.78 4.47
CA LEU A 46 -1.69 4.95 3.77
C LEU A 46 -1.15 4.43 2.42
N ALA A 47 -0.52 5.31 1.62
CA ALA A 47 0.03 4.96 0.31
C ALA A 47 1.17 3.94 0.43
N GLY A 48 2.13 4.16 1.34
CA GLY A 48 3.24 3.23 1.56
C GLY A 48 2.76 1.86 2.06
N PHE A 49 1.79 1.84 2.99
CA PHE A 49 1.19 0.60 3.44
C PHE A 49 0.46 -0.16 2.32
N LEU A 50 -0.32 0.52 1.47
CA LEU A 50 -1.00 -0.11 0.34
C LEU A 50 -0.02 -0.68 -0.68
N ALA A 51 1.07 0.01 -0.97
CA ALA A 51 2.12 -0.48 -1.88
C ALA A 51 2.76 -1.78 -1.35
N ARG A 52 3.18 -1.81 -0.07
CA ARG A 52 3.72 -3.02 0.55
C ARG A 52 2.70 -4.14 0.66
N HIS A 53 1.45 -3.82 1.00
CA HIS A 53 0.38 -4.81 1.09
C HIS A 53 0.06 -5.43 -0.28
N ALA A 54 0.08 -4.64 -1.35
CA ALA A 54 -0.05 -5.12 -2.72
C ALA A 54 1.15 -6.00 -3.08
N GLN A 55 2.38 -5.56 -2.81
CA GLN A 55 3.60 -6.34 -3.04
C GLN A 55 3.60 -7.67 -2.28
N ALA A 56 3.16 -7.71 -1.02
CA ALA A 56 3.06 -8.95 -0.24
C ALA A 56 2.04 -9.93 -0.83
N LYS A 57 0.95 -9.40 -1.42
CA LYS A 57 -0.03 -10.21 -2.16
C LYS A 57 0.50 -10.67 -3.52
N ILE A 58 1.41 -9.90 -4.11
CA ILE A 58 2.17 -10.19 -5.34
C ILE A 58 3.42 -11.03 -5.02
N GLY A 59 3.82 -11.22 -3.75
CA GLY A 59 4.98 -12.04 -3.36
C GLY A 59 4.78 -13.55 -3.59
N THR A 60 3.58 -13.95 -4.03
CA THR A 60 3.28 -15.25 -4.64
C THR A 60 3.22 -15.20 -6.18
N ALA A 61 3.49 -14.05 -6.78
CA ALA A 61 3.48 -13.72 -8.21
C ALA A 61 4.47 -12.57 -8.53
N THR A 62 5.78 -12.78 -8.36
CA THR A 62 6.91 -12.03 -8.94
C THR A 62 6.87 -10.48 -8.87
N SER A 63 7.81 -9.91 -8.11
CA SER A 63 8.18 -8.49 -8.07
C SER A 63 8.17 -7.80 -9.45
N PRO A 64 7.53 -6.62 -9.65
CA PRO A 64 7.90 -5.78 -10.77
C PRO A 64 9.21 -5.08 -10.43
N ALA A 65 10.16 -5.18 -11.36
CA ALA A 65 11.45 -4.53 -11.31
C ALA A 65 11.30 -3.03 -11.01
N SER A 66 11.94 -2.60 -9.93
CA SER A 66 12.54 -1.27 -9.90
C SER A 66 13.60 -1.24 -11.00
N SER A 67 13.28 -0.67 -12.15
CA SER A 67 14.28 -0.14 -13.07
C SER A 67 13.94 1.32 -13.34
N CYS A 68 14.52 2.20 -12.53
CA CYS A 68 14.84 3.53 -13.01
C CYS A 68 16.09 3.35 -13.87
N ASP A 69 15.90 2.93 -15.13
CA ASP A 69 16.98 3.00 -16.11
C ASP A 69 17.25 4.48 -16.41
N ASP A 70 18.42 4.86 -15.94
CA ASP A 70 19.24 6.02 -16.25
C ASP A 70 19.19 6.33 -17.76
N GLN A 71 18.49 7.41 -18.15
CA GLN A 71 18.58 7.92 -19.52
C GLN A 71 19.80 8.84 -19.64
N ALA A 72 20.99 8.23 -19.76
CA ALA A 72 22.23 8.89 -20.12
C ALA A 72 22.98 8.10 -21.21
N ALA A 73 22.83 8.54 -22.47
CA ALA A 73 23.66 8.28 -23.65
C ALA A 73 22.82 8.68 -24.86
N ASP A 74 23.25 9.31 -25.95
CA ASP A 74 24.54 9.76 -26.46
C ASP A 74 24.13 10.54 -27.71
N LEU A 75 24.41 11.86 -27.78
CA LEU A 75 24.30 12.59 -29.04
C LEU A 75 25.72 12.84 -29.56
N GLY A 76 26.35 11.74 -29.98
CA GLY A 76 27.57 11.75 -30.77
C GLY A 76 27.31 12.24 -32.20
N VAL A 77 27.89 13.40 -32.50
CA VAL A 77 28.63 13.73 -33.73
C VAL A 77 28.00 13.40 -35.10
N THR A 78 27.55 14.45 -35.80
CA THR A 78 27.58 14.49 -37.27
C THR A 78 28.74 15.38 -37.68
N GLY A 79 29.79 14.77 -38.24
CA GLY A 79 30.90 15.49 -38.86
C GLY A 79 30.44 16.27 -40.09
N SER A 80 31.09 17.40 -40.33
CA SER A 80 31.13 18.12 -41.61
C SER A 80 32.59 18.35 -41.97
#